data_AF-A0A5N8XV53-F1
#
_entry.id   AF-A0A5N8XV53-F1
#
_cell.length_a   1.000
_cell.length_b   1.000
_cell.length_c   1.000
_cell.angle_alpha   90.00
_cell.angle_beta   90.00
_cell.angle_gamma   90.00
#
_symmetry.space_group_name_H-M   'P 1'
#
loop_
_entity.id
_entity.type
_entity.pdbx_description
1 polymer ?
#
loop_
_entity_poly.entity_id
_entity_poly.type
_entity_poly.pdbx_seq_one_letter_code
_entity_poly.pdbx_strand_id
1 'polypeptide(L)'
;MSELVPGGNLPLPGGTLTLRVPGPFDVSALVTDDSGKVRGDGDFVFYNQRTAPGIRLAGAELTVDPAALRAGASRVTVAISPADPGTPLGQLPAPSLHVTGPGGHVVARFTPPRPQRETVLLLAEIYRRGPAWKLRALGQGYADGLAGVARDFGVDVVEDTTPASGAVAGAGGSADAPPRSGTAPEPGRFRIPGIAGDGRDGG
;
A
#
# COMPACT_ATOMS: atom_id res chain seq x y z
N MET A 1 23.64 13.20 1.24
CA MET A 1 22.18 13.32 1.45
C MET A 1 21.59 14.02 0.23
N SER A 2 20.69 13.35 -0.49
CA SER A 2 19.99 13.95 -1.63
C SER A 2 18.57 14.36 -1.23
N GLU A 3 18.20 15.61 -1.50
CA GLU A 3 16.80 16.04 -1.36
C GLU A 3 16.07 15.74 -2.67
N LEU A 4 15.02 14.94 -2.59
CA LEU A 4 14.23 14.55 -3.76
C LEU A 4 13.03 15.49 -3.92
N VAL A 5 12.68 15.74 -5.17
CA VAL A 5 11.42 16.39 -5.57
C VAL A 5 10.48 15.33 -6.14
N PRO A 6 9.14 15.58 -6.20
CA PRO A 6 8.22 14.64 -6.82
C PRO A 6 8.68 14.25 -8.23
N GLY A 7 8.72 12.95 -8.52
CA GLY A 7 9.25 12.39 -9.77
C GLY A 7 10.77 12.21 -9.83
N GLY A 8 11.53 12.69 -8.83
CA GLY A 8 12.98 12.57 -8.76
C GLY A 8 13.45 11.12 -8.58
N ASN A 9 14.54 10.75 -9.26
CA ASN A 9 15.10 9.40 -9.25
C ASN A 9 16.51 9.40 -8.65
N LEU A 10 16.81 8.41 -7.81
CA LEU A 10 18.13 8.22 -7.21
C LEU A 10 18.57 6.75 -7.34
N PRO A 11 19.78 6.45 -7.82
CA PRO A 11 20.32 5.10 -7.73
C PRO A 11 20.53 4.72 -6.27
N LEU A 12 20.12 3.51 -5.90
CA LEU A 12 20.29 3.02 -4.53
C LEU A 12 21.69 2.39 -4.36
N PRO A 13 22.43 2.75 -3.30
CA PRO A 13 23.58 1.96 -2.89
C PRO A 13 23.01 0.61 -2.43
N GLY A 14 23.45 -0.50 -3.03
CA GLY A 14 22.92 -1.82 -2.72
C GLY A 14 22.96 -2.15 -1.22
N GLY A 15 22.17 -3.14 -0.82
CA GLY A 15 22.01 -3.55 0.57
C GLY A 15 20.70 -3.05 1.19
N THR A 16 20.60 -3.17 2.51
CA THR A 16 19.38 -2.87 3.26
C THR A 16 19.17 -1.37 3.41
N LEU A 17 17.97 -0.92 3.07
CA LEU A 17 17.49 0.44 3.20
C LEU A 17 16.50 0.51 4.36
N THR A 18 16.52 1.63 5.07
CA THR A 18 15.58 1.94 6.14
C THR A 18 14.83 3.20 5.77
N LEU A 19 13.51 3.08 5.66
CA LEU A 19 12.60 4.16 5.32
C LEU A 19 11.78 4.50 6.56
N ARG A 20 11.77 5.77 6.97
CA ARG A 20 11.06 6.22 8.16
C ARG A 20 10.19 7.42 7.85
N VAL A 21 8.97 7.40 8.37
CA VAL A 21 8.02 8.52 8.25
C VAL A 21 7.57 8.92 9.65
N PRO A 22 8.14 9.98 10.26
CA PRO A 22 7.66 10.49 11.54
C PRO A 22 6.28 11.12 11.42
N GLY A 23 5.45 10.94 12.45
CA GLY A 23 4.14 11.57 12.58
C GLY A 23 3.03 10.55 12.85
N PRO A 24 1.78 11.01 12.89
CA PRO A 24 0.60 10.16 13.09
C PRO A 24 0.22 9.44 11.79
N PHE A 25 1.18 8.72 11.20
CA PHE A 25 1.00 8.00 9.93
C PHE A 25 1.29 6.52 10.12
N ASP A 26 0.47 5.69 9.47
CA ASP A 26 0.75 4.28 9.27
C ASP A 26 1.49 4.08 7.95
N VAL A 27 2.62 3.36 8.00
CA VAL A 27 3.44 3.06 6.83
C VAL A 27 3.05 1.68 6.28
N SER A 28 2.84 1.60 4.97
CA SER A 28 2.57 0.37 4.25
C SER A 28 3.50 0.23 3.03
N ALA A 29 3.77 -1.00 2.62
CA ALA A 29 4.58 -1.29 1.44
C ALA A 29 3.95 -2.39 0.58
N LEU A 30 3.94 -2.18 -0.73
CA LEU A 30 3.42 -3.12 -1.71
C LEU A 30 4.56 -3.61 -2.60
N VAL A 31 4.77 -4.93 -2.68
CA VAL A 31 5.74 -5.55 -3.57
C VAL A 31 5.04 -5.96 -4.85
N THR A 32 5.48 -5.41 -5.98
CA THR A 32 4.89 -5.69 -7.28
C THR A 32 5.92 -6.28 -8.25
N ASP A 33 5.41 -7.03 -9.21
CA ASP A 33 6.18 -7.50 -10.35
C ASP A 33 6.22 -6.46 -11.50
N ASP A 34 6.74 -6.87 -12.65
CA ASP A 34 6.88 -6.02 -13.85
C ASP A 34 5.54 -5.58 -14.45
N SER A 35 4.45 -6.28 -14.14
CA SER A 35 3.09 -5.87 -14.50
C SER A 35 2.52 -4.79 -13.57
N GLY A 36 3.24 -4.47 -12.49
CA GLY A 36 2.79 -3.53 -11.46
C GLY A 36 1.72 -4.12 -10.53
N LYS A 37 1.58 -5.45 -10.51
CA LYS A 37 0.62 -6.16 -9.66
C LYS A 37 1.33 -6.92 -8.54
N VAL A 38 0.65 -7.05 -7.40
CA VAL A 38 1.09 -7.95 -6.33
C VAL A 38 0.85 -9.41 -6.75
N ARG A 39 1.63 -10.34 -6.22
CA ARG A 39 1.40 -11.78 -6.46
C ARG A 39 0.33 -12.36 -5.53
N GLY A 40 0.15 -11.77 -4.35
CA GLY A 40 -0.77 -12.23 -3.31
C GLY A 40 -0.57 -11.48 -2.00
N ASP A 41 -1.18 -11.96 -0.92
CA ASP A 41 -1.15 -11.36 0.42
C ASP A 41 0.27 -11.19 0.98
N GLY A 42 1.17 -12.14 0.71
CA GLY A 42 2.57 -12.09 1.17
C GLY A 42 3.41 -10.96 0.58
N ASP A 43 2.89 -10.22 -0.41
CA ASP A 43 3.54 -9.06 -1.02
C ASP A 43 3.06 -7.73 -0.43
N PHE A 44 2.12 -7.75 0.52
CA PHE A 44 1.62 -6.55 1.17
C PHE A 44 2.05 -6.46 2.63
N VAL A 45 2.79 -5.40 2.96
CA VAL A 45 3.29 -5.12 4.31
C VAL A 45 2.56 -3.93 4.88
N PHE A 46 1.95 -4.10 6.05
CA PHE A 46 1.20 -3.07 6.76
C PHE A 46 1.17 -3.40 8.27
N TYR A 47 0.50 -2.58 9.08
CA TYR A 47 0.57 -2.70 10.54
C TYR A 47 0.16 -4.09 11.10
N ASN A 48 -0.72 -4.82 10.41
CA ASN A 48 -1.16 -6.18 10.80
C ASN A 48 -0.30 -7.30 10.17
N GLN A 49 0.41 -7.02 9.08
CA GLN A 49 1.31 -7.96 8.40
C GLN A 49 2.67 -7.28 8.20
N ARG A 50 3.48 -7.29 9.25
CA ARG A 50 4.69 -6.47 9.34
C ARG A 50 5.92 -7.05 8.62
N THR A 51 5.78 -8.17 7.94
CA THR A 51 6.91 -8.89 7.33
C THR A 51 6.51 -9.46 5.99
N ALA A 52 7.37 -9.27 5.00
CA ALA A 52 7.34 -9.93 3.69
C ALA A 52 8.80 -10.31 3.31
N PRO A 53 9.00 -11.16 2.29
CA PRO A 53 10.35 -11.48 1.81
C PRO A 53 11.13 -10.20 1.48
N GLY A 54 12.22 -9.95 2.21
CA GLY A 54 13.05 -8.75 2.05
C GLY A 54 12.46 -7.45 2.61
N ILE A 55 11.32 -7.48 3.31
CA ILE A 55 10.71 -6.28 3.90
C ILE A 55 10.27 -6.52 5.34
N ARG A 56 10.55 -5.57 6.22
CA ARG A 56 10.12 -5.59 7.62
C ARG A 56 9.65 -4.22 8.08
N LEU A 57 8.50 -4.17 8.73
CA LEU A 57 7.92 -2.98 9.34
C LEU A 57 8.03 -3.07 10.87
N ALA A 58 8.65 -2.07 11.49
CA ALA A 58 8.82 -1.94 12.93
C ALA A 58 8.34 -0.55 13.37
N GLY A 59 7.07 -0.46 13.80
CA GLY A 59 6.44 0.83 14.08
C GLY A 59 6.35 1.68 12.81
N ALA A 60 6.98 2.86 12.80
CA ALA A 60 7.04 3.77 11.66
C ALA A 60 8.31 3.59 10.78
N GLU A 61 9.09 2.54 11.05
CA GLU A 61 10.32 2.23 10.33
C GLU A 61 10.12 1.01 9.43
N LEU A 62 10.32 1.18 8.12
CA LEU A 62 10.23 0.16 7.10
C LEU A 62 11.63 -0.18 6.58
N THR A 63 12.10 -1.37 6.89
CA THR A 63 13.35 -1.93 6.37
C THR A 63 13.07 -2.67 5.07
N VAL A 64 13.81 -2.37 4.01
CA VAL A 64 13.71 -3.01 2.69
C VAL A 64 15.10 -3.48 2.26
N ASP A 65 15.24 -4.76 2.01
CA ASP A 65 16.39 -5.37 1.36
C ASP A 65 15.99 -5.84 -0.05
N PRO A 66 16.34 -5.05 -1.10
CA PRO A 66 16.02 -5.40 -2.47
C PRO A 66 16.63 -6.71 -2.96
N ALA A 67 17.71 -7.21 -2.32
CA ALA A 67 18.34 -8.48 -2.70
C ALA A 67 17.61 -9.70 -2.10
N ALA A 68 16.89 -9.50 -0.99
CA ALA A 68 16.11 -10.54 -0.32
C ALA A 68 14.64 -10.57 -0.74
N LEU A 69 14.23 -9.71 -1.68
CA LEU A 69 12.90 -9.74 -2.27
C LEU A 69 12.64 -11.07 -2.99
N ARG A 70 11.37 -11.46 -3.07
CA ARG A 70 10.96 -12.68 -3.78
C ARG A 70 11.38 -12.65 -5.27
N ALA A 71 11.52 -13.82 -5.86
CA ALA A 71 11.70 -13.95 -7.31
C ALA A 71 10.54 -13.27 -8.07
N GLY A 72 10.89 -12.50 -9.10
CA GLY A 72 9.93 -11.73 -9.91
C GLY A 72 9.44 -10.43 -9.26
N ALA A 73 9.93 -10.04 -8.08
CA ALA A 73 9.68 -8.69 -7.58
C ALA A 73 10.57 -7.69 -8.33
N SER A 74 9.97 -6.65 -8.89
CA SER A 74 10.69 -5.60 -9.60
C SER A 74 10.41 -4.21 -9.07
N ARG A 75 9.43 -4.05 -8.18
CA ARG A 75 9.10 -2.78 -7.56
C ARG A 75 8.54 -2.94 -6.15
N VAL A 76 8.85 -1.99 -5.27
CA VAL A 76 8.32 -1.86 -3.92
C VAL A 76 7.78 -0.44 -3.76
N THR A 77 6.47 -0.31 -3.65
CA THR A 77 5.79 0.97 -3.47
C THR A 77 5.56 1.23 -2.00
N VAL A 78 5.98 2.39 -1.49
CA VAL A 78 5.80 2.80 -0.10
C VAL A 78 4.68 3.82 -0.01
N ALA A 79 3.66 3.47 0.75
CA ALA A 79 2.46 4.24 0.98
C ALA A 79 2.32 4.62 2.45
N ILE A 80 1.60 5.71 2.71
CA ILE A 80 1.17 6.06 4.06
C ILE A 80 -0.32 6.32 4.12
N SER A 81 -0.90 6.02 5.26
CA SER A 81 -2.27 6.33 5.64
C SER A 81 -2.27 7.08 6.98
N PRO A 82 -3.35 7.81 7.33
CA PRO A 82 -3.51 8.36 8.68
C PRO A 82 -3.53 7.22 9.71
N ALA A 83 -2.89 7.42 10.86
CA ALA A 83 -2.95 6.45 11.96
C ALA A 83 -4.34 6.37 12.60
N ASP A 84 -5.11 7.46 12.48
CA ASP A 84 -6.49 7.54 12.91
C ASP A 84 -7.44 7.34 11.70
N PRO A 85 -8.16 6.20 11.63
CA PRO A 85 -9.08 5.95 10.54
C PRO A 85 -10.25 6.94 10.59
N GLY A 86 -10.47 7.67 9.49
CA GLY A 86 -11.49 8.72 9.38
C GLY A 86 -10.91 10.13 9.32
N THR A 87 -9.64 10.31 9.69
CA THR A 87 -8.96 11.60 9.52
C THR A 87 -8.33 11.73 8.13
N PRO A 88 -8.72 12.71 7.29
CA PRO A 88 -8.06 12.91 5.99
C PRO A 88 -6.61 13.37 6.17
N LEU A 89 -5.71 12.94 5.28
CA LEU A 89 -4.28 13.28 5.40
C LEU A 89 -4.04 14.80 5.36
N GLY A 90 -4.92 15.57 4.73
CA GLY A 90 -4.80 17.04 4.68
C GLY A 90 -4.99 17.75 6.02
N GLN A 91 -5.55 17.06 7.03
CA GLN A 91 -5.64 17.57 8.41
C GLN A 91 -4.39 17.24 9.25
N LEU A 92 -3.49 16.40 8.73
CA LEU A 92 -2.27 15.98 9.41
C LEU A 92 -1.08 16.86 8.99
N PRO A 93 0.04 16.85 9.75
CA PRO A 93 1.27 17.51 9.31
C PRO A 93 1.74 17.01 7.94
N ALA A 94 2.58 17.77 7.25
CA ALA A 94 3.14 17.28 5.99
C ALA A 94 4.05 16.06 6.27
N PRO A 95 3.84 14.92 5.61
CA PRO A 95 4.65 13.74 5.84
C PRO A 95 6.06 13.98 5.29
N SER A 96 7.09 13.46 5.96
CA SER A 96 8.48 13.52 5.50
C SER A 96 9.08 12.12 5.44
N LEU A 97 9.44 11.67 4.24
CA LEU A 97 10.12 10.39 4.05
C LEU A 97 11.62 10.56 4.26
N HIS A 98 12.17 9.81 5.20
CA HIS A 98 13.60 9.73 5.46
C HIS A 98 14.11 8.37 5.01
N VAL A 99 15.06 8.34 4.07
CA VAL A 99 15.66 7.10 3.57
C VAL A 99 17.13 7.05 3.99
N THR A 100 17.47 6.05 4.79
CA THR A 100 18.83 5.72 5.19
C THR A 100 19.26 4.41 4.56
N GLY A 101 20.54 4.31 4.21
CA GLY A 101 21.12 3.10 3.67
C GLY A 101 21.95 2.35 4.72
N PRO A 102 22.71 1.34 4.28
CA PRO A 102 23.56 0.55 5.16
C PRO A 102 24.53 1.45 5.94
N GLY A 103 24.72 1.13 7.23
CA GLY A 103 25.58 1.92 8.13
C GLY A 103 24.98 3.25 8.59
N GLY A 104 23.67 3.48 8.36
CA GLY A 104 22.98 4.69 8.83
C GLY A 104 23.21 5.93 7.98
N HIS A 105 23.85 5.80 6.81
CA HIS A 105 24.06 6.95 5.93
C HIS A 105 22.73 7.44 5.37
N VAL A 106 22.52 8.75 5.34
CA VAL A 106 21.28 9.29 4.77
C VAL A 106 21.37 9.33 3.24
N VAL A 107 20.59 8.46 2.61
CA VAL A 107 20.47 8.33 1.15
C VAL A 107 19.69 9.51 0.62
N ALA A 108 18.44 9.66 1.09
CA ALA A 108 17.51 10.65 0.57
C ALA A 108 16.53 11.16 1.62
N ARG A 109 16.04 12.38 1.40
CA ARG A 109 14.87 12.92 2.10
C ARG A 109 13.87 13.43 1.08
N PHE A 110 12.59 13.16 1.30
CA PHE A 110 11.51 13.62 0.45
C PHE A 110 10.35 14.12 1.28
N THR A 111 9.90 15.35 1.00
CA THR A 111 8.68 15.92 1.59
C THR A 111 7.70 16.16 0.44
N PRO A 112 6.69 15.29 0.25
CA PRO A 112 5.66 15.52 -0.76
C PRO A 112 4.86 16.81 -0.46
N PRO A 113 4.16 17.33 -1.48
CA PRO A 113 3.14 18.36 -1.28
C PRO A 113 2.11 17.91 -0.26
N ARG A 114 1.50 18.87 0.44
CA ARG A 114 0.47 18.56 1.43
C ARG A 114 -0.74 17.92 0.73
N PRO A 115 -1.16 16.70 1.13
CA PRO A 115 -2.40 16.13 0.63
C PRO A 115 -3.59 17.00 1.06
N GLN A 116 -4.68 16.98 0.31
CA GLN A 116 -5.90 17.73 0.64
C GLN A 116 -7.01 16.79 1.09
N ARG A 117 -7.54 15.99 0.18
CA ARG A 117 -8.70 15.11 0.41
C ARG A 117 -8.33 13.63 0.43
N GLU A 118 -7.07 13.33 0.15
CA GLU A 118 -6.57 11.98 0.01
C GLU A 118 -6.41 11.33 1.39
N THR A 119 -6.76 10.04 1.44
CA THR A 119 -6.67 9.23 2.66
C THR A 119 -5.47 8.28 2.60
N VAL A 120 -4.87 8.10 1.43
CA VAL A 120 -3.59 7.38 1.25
C VAL A 120 -2.66 8.20 0.36
N LEU A 121 -1.35 8.18 0.64
CA LEU A 121 -0.33 8.87 -0.14
C LEU A 121 0.84 7.93 -0.46
N LEU A 122 1.15 7.78 -1.74
CA LEU A 122 2.36 7.09 -2.21
C LEU A 122 3.55 8.05 -2.10
N LEU A 123 4.48 7.74 -1.20
CA LEU A 123 5.65 8.58 -0.96
C LEU A 123 6.76 8.31 -1.97
N ALA A 124 7.10 7.04 -2.16
CA ALA A 124 8.19 6.64 -3.03
C ALA A 124 7.99 5.21 -3.54
N GLU A 125 8.66 4.89 -4.64
CA GLU A 125 8.80 3.54 -5.14
C GLU A 125 10.28 3.18 -5.27
N ILE A 126 10.65 1.97 -4.89
CA ILE A 126 11.93 1.36 -5.15
C ILE A 126 11.73 0.42 -6.32
N TYR A 127 12.34 0.69 -7.47
CA TYR A 127 12.14 -0.11 -8.68
C TYR A 127 13.46 -0.59 -9.26
N ARG A 128 13.42 -1.75 -9.89
CA ARG A 128 14.56 -2.35 -10.57
C ARG A 128 14.60 -1.84 -12.01
N ARG A 129 15.75 -1.33 -12.42
CA ARG A 129 16.04 -0.96 -13.82
C ARG A 129 17.31 -1.67 -14.28
N GLY A 130 17.13 -2.78 -14.97
CA GLY A 130 18.23 -3.68 -15.34
C GLY A 130 18.82 -4.37 -14.10
N PRO A 131 20.14 -4.32 -13.88
CA PRO A 131 20.77 -4.94 -12.71
C PRO A 131 20.66 -4.09 -11.43
N ALA A 132 20.27 -2.82 -11.53
CA ALA A 132 20.32 -1.86 -10.42
C ALA A 132 18.93 -1.50 -9.89
N TRP A 133 18.85 -1.26 -8.58
CA TRP A 133 17.68 -0.69 -7.91
C TRP A 133 17.77 0.83 -7.84
N LYS A 134 16.63 1.48 -7.98
CA LYS A 134 16.49 2.94 -7.94
C LYS A 134 15.32 3.32 -7.04
N LEU A 135 15.47 4.41 -6.32
CA LEU A 135 14.39 5.06 -5.58
C LEU A 135 13.81 6.16 -6.46
N ARG A 136 12.49 6.26 -6.52
CA ARG A 136 11.78 7.39 -7.11
C ARG A 136 10.81 7.96 -6.10
N ALA A 137 10.86 9.28 -5.93
CA ALA A 137 9.85 10.00 -5.16
C ALA A 137 8.57 10.15 -6.02
N LEU A 138 7.42 9.85 -5.44
CA LEU A 138 6.12 9.95 -6.13
C LEU A 138 5.35 11.17 -5.63
N GLY A 139 4.83 11.10 -4.40
CA GLY A 139 3.94 12.12 -3.84
C GLY A 139 2.53 12.07 -4.43
N GLN A 140 2.04 10.89 -4.81
CA GLN A 140 0.71 10.71 -5.41
C GLN A 140 -0.31 10.31 -4.35
N GLY A 141 -1.35 11.12 -4.18
CA GLY A 141 -2.46 10.83 -3.26
C GLY A 141 -3.57 10.01 -3.90
N TYR A 142 -4.29 9.25 -3.08
CA TYR A 142 -5.46 8.48 -3.45
C TYR A 142 -6.66 8.93 -2.62
N ALA A 143 -7.69 9.44 -3.29
CA ALA A 143 -8.95 9.84 -2.67
C ALA A 143 -9.76 8.63 -2.19
N ASP A 144 -9.78 7.55 -2.98
CA ASP A 144 -10.44 6.27 -2.65
C ASP A 144 -9.67 5.44 -1.60
N GLY A 145 -8.62 6.02 -1.02
CA GLY A 145 -7.83 5.42 0.04
C GLY A 145 -7.16 4.11 -0.34
N LEU A 146 -7.05 3.21 0.64
CA LEU A 146 -6.35 1.94 0.47
C LEU A 146 -7.09 1.02 -0.50
N ALA A 147 -8.42 1.14 -0.62
CA ALA A 147 -9.20 0.39 -1.59
C ALA A 147 -8.84 0.78 -3.04
N GLY A 148 -8.65 2.08 -3.32
CA GLY A 148 -8.18 2.55 -4.62
C GLY A 148 -6.78 2.03 -4.96
N VAL A 149 -5.85 2.12 -4.00
CA VAL A 149 -4.49 1.58 -4.13
C VAL A 149 -4.56 0.08 -4.43
N ALA A 150 -5.33 -0.68 -3.65
CA ALA A 150 -5.43 -2.11 -3.82
C ALA A 150 -5.98 -2.51 -5.20
N ARG A 151 -7.00 -1.82 -5.73
CA ARG A 151 -7.51 -2.04 -7.10
C ARG A 151 -6.44 -1.81 -8.16
N ASP A 152 -5.70 -0.71 -8.05
CA ASP A 152 -4.62 -0.35 -8.98
C ASP A 152 -3.47 -1.36 -8.95
N PHE A 153 -3.15 -1.89 -7.77
CA PHE A 153 -2.12 -2.90 -7.57
C PHE A 153 -2.63 -4.35 -7.70
N GLY A 154 -3.91 -4.54 -8.03
CA GLY A 154 -4.54 -5.86 -8.24
C GLY A 154 -4.64 -6.74 -7.00
N VAL A 155 -4.70 -6.11 -5.82
CA VAL A 155 -5.06 -6.77 -4.56
C VAL A 155 -6.59 -6.86 -4.51
N ASP A 156 -7.13 -8.07 -4.33
CA ASP A 156 -8.56 -8.26 -4.11
C ASP A 156 -8.92 -7.84 -2.68
N VAL A 157 -9.57 -6.68 -2.56
CA VAL A 157 -10.09 -6.18 -1.29
C VAL A 157 -11.51 -6.64 -1.14
N VAL A 158 -11.73 -7.53 -0.17
CA VAL A 158 -13.09 -7.78 0.30
C VAL A 158 -13.43 -6.62 1.24
N GLU A 159 -14.10 -5.61 0.70
CA GLU A 159 -14.87 -4.69 1.54
C GLU A 159 -15.94 -5.55 2.23
N ASP A 160 -15.99 -5.52 3.56
CA ASP A 160 -17.16 -6.00 4.32
C ASP A 160 -18.31 -4.98 4.11
N THR A 161 -18.70 -4.77 2.85
CA THR A 161 -20.04 -4.29 2.56
C THR A 161 -20.93 -5.45 2.93
N THR A 162 -21.38 -5.48 4.19
CA THR A 162 -22.62 -6.16 4.49
C THR A 162 -23.65 -5.49 3.58
N PRO A 163 -24.19 -6.15 2.53
CA PRO A 163 -25.38 -5.60 1.92
C PRO A 163 -26.40 -5.57 3.04
N ALA A 164 -26.89 -4.38 3.39
CA ALA A 164 -28.18 -4.28 4.04
C ALA A 164 -29.17 -4.87 3.02
N SER A 165 -29.33 -6.20 3.09
CA SER A 165 -30.34 -6.95 2.38
C SER A 165 -31.66 -6.50 2.99
N GLY A 166 -32.19 -5.42 2.42
CA GLY A 166 -33.59 -5.08 2.54
C GLY A 166 -34.38 -6.24 1.96
N ALA A 167 -34.81 -7.13 2.84
CA ALA A 167 -35.75 -8.17 2.52
C ALA A 167 -37.03 -7.53 1.97
N VAL A 168 -37.30 -7.76 0.69
CA VAL A 168 -38.67 -7.91 0.19
C VAL A 168 -38.77 -9.27 -0.48
N ALA A 169 -39.39 -10.19 0.26
CA ALA A 169 -39.79 -11.48 -0.23
C ALA A 169 -40.78 -11.32 -1.40
N GLY A 170 -40.53 -12.04 -2.49
CA GLY A 170 -41.43 -12.12 -3.64
C GLY A 170 -41.08 -13.33 -4.49
N ALA A 171 -41.90 -14.36 -4.40
CA ALA A 171 -41.70 -15.73 -4.85
C ALA A 171 -41.49 -15.95 -6.37
N GLY A 172 -40.78 -17.05 -6.70
CA GLY A 172 -41.21 -18.01 -7.73
C GLY A 172 -40.19 -18.34 -8.82
N GLY A 173 -39.84 -19.63 -8.95
CA GLY A 173 -39.35 -20.21 -10.22
C GLY A 173 -38.21 -21.22 -10.09
N SER A 174 -38.49 -22.48 -10.43
CA SER A 174 -37.67 -23.68 -10.25
C SER A 174 -36.47 -23.84 -11.20
N ALA A 175 -35.45 -24.54 -10.69
CA ALA A 175 -34.61 -25.61 -11.27
C ALA A 175 -34.05 -25.52 -12.72
N ASP A 176 -32.73 -25.63 -12.88
CA ASP A 176 -32.04 -26.72 -13.60
C ASP A 176 -30.51 -26.72 -13.30
N ALA A 177 -29.78 -27.73 -13.79
CA ALA A 177 -28.57 -28.37 -13.26
C ALA A 177 -27.21 -27.71 -13.69
N PRO A 178 -26.03 -28.26 -13.29
CA PRO A 178 -24.77 -27.52 -13.17
C PRO A 178 -23.88 -27.54 -14.42
N PRO A 179 -22.83 -26.69 -14.47
CA PRO A 179 -21.58 -27.07 -15.11
C PRO A 179 -20.44 -27.17 -14.09
N ARG A 180 -19.63 -28.22 -14.25
CA ARG A 180 -18.31 -28.34 -13.63
C ARG A 180 -17.41 -27.26 -14.23
N SER A 181 -16.78 -26.45 -13.39
CA SER A 181 -15.64 -25.60 -13.77
C SER A 181 -14.54 -25.78 -12.73
N GLY A 182 -13.33 -26.01 -13.23
CA GLY A 182 -12.17 -26.42 -12.47
C GLY A 182 -11.76 -25.45 -11.37
N THR A 183 -11.22 -26.02 -10.30
CA THR A 183 -10.56 -25.32 -9.21
C THR A 183 -9.32 -24.60 -9.75
N ALA A 184 -9.46 -23.31 -10.07
CA ALA A 184 -8.33 -22.39 -10.12
C ALA A 184 -7.90 -22.11 -8.66
N PRO A 185 -6.60 -21.93 -8.37
CA PRO A 185 -6.17 -21.52 -7.03
C PRO A 185 -6.78 -20.15 -6.72
N GLU A 186 -7.57 -20.10 -5.65
CA GLU A 186 -8.23 -18.90 -5.16
C GLU A 186 -7.18 -17.85 -4.81
N PRO A 187 -7.22 -16.63 -5.38
CA PRO A 187 -6.35 -15.55 -4.92
C PRO A 187 -6.72 -15.21 -3.47
N GLY A 188 -5.70 -15.05 -2.62
CA GLY A 188 -5.84 -14.80 -1.18
C GLY A 188 -6.73 -13.58 -0.92
N ARG A 189 -7.81 -13.77 -0.16
CA ARG A 189 -8.77 -12.73 0.19
C ARG A 189 -8.19 -11.82 1.27
N PHE A 190 -8.13 -10.52 1.00
CA PHE A 190 -7.75 -9.51 1.98
C PHE A 190 -8.99 -8.94 2.67
N ARG A 191 -8.98 -8.87 4.01
CA ARG A 191 -10.04 -8.26 4.82
C ARG A 191 -9.51 -6.96 5.43
N ILE A 192 -10.10 -5.82 5.07
CA ILE A 192 -9.83 -4.55 5.76
C ILE A 192 -10.74 -4.46 7.00
N PRO A 193 -10.22 -4.20 8.21
CA PRO A 193 -11.08 -3.82 9.32
C PRO A 193 -11.78 -2.49 9.02
N GLY A 194 -13.08 -2.46 9.32
CA GLY A 194 -14.05 -1.49 8.81
C GLY A 194 -13.71 -0.02 9.07
N ILE A 195 -13.89 0.78 8.02
CA ILE A 195 -14.20 2.19 8.15
C ILE A 195 -15.58 2.30 8.80
N ALA A 196 -15.62 2.63 10.09
CA ALA A 196 -16.89 3.00 10.72
C ALA A 196 -17.38 4.27 10.03
N GLY A 197 -18.43 4.14 9.21
CA GLY A 197 -19.11 5.27 8.62
C GLY A 197 -19.74 6.11 9.73
N ASP A 198 -19.16 7.27 10.00
CA ASP A 198 -19.79 8.32 10.80
C ASP A 198 -21.03 8.82 10.06
N GLY A 199 -22.18 8.33 10.50
CA GLY A 199 -23.49 8.75 10.03
C GLY A 199 -23.72 10.20 10.45
N ARG A 200 -23.61 11.12 9.48
CA ARG A 200 -24.17 12.47 9.63
C ARG A 200 -25.69 12.40 9.44
N ASP A 201 -26.39 12.23 10.56
CA ASP A 201 -27.80 12.54 10.67
C ASP A 201 -27.96 14.07 10.69
N GLY A 202 -28.67 14.59 9.70
CA GLY A 202 -29.05 16.00 9.59
C GLY A 202 -30.15 16.34 10.59
N GLY A 203 -30.01 17.50 11.22
CA GLY A 203 -31.08 18.23 11.92
C GLY A 203 -31.39 19.52 11.19
#